data_AF-A0A146GE61-F1
#
_entry.id   AF-A0A146GE61-F1
#
_cell.length_a   1.000
_cell.length_b   1.000
_cell.length_c   1.000
_cell.angle_alpha   90.00
_cell.angle_beta   90.00
_cell.angle_gamma   90.00
#
_symmetry.space_group_name_H-M   'P 1'
#
loop_
_entity.id
_entity.type
_entity.pdbx_description
1 polymer ?
#
loop_
_entity_poly.entity_id
_entity_poly.type
_entity_poly.pdbx_seq_one_letter_code
_entity_poly.pdbx_strand_id
1 'polypeptide(L)'
;MATPSIDAKPILARWDSMKAKRSTWDGYWQRIADYVMPRKAQINRSSTGAANDTAQLFDTTAVYANQTLANGMLAYMTPADGQWFSFSPPASRESDDEVSQWLQRCTEIVQRNLANSNFYSEIHELYFDDGGFGTGTLIALPGKSAALNFQALQIGSYCIAEDDERLVNTLFRELKLTAEQAADRFGEERLSEKLRKELAKIRETGKGCEQEHCFLHAVYPRRASEREPGKMDGKNKAFASVYIETDSRHVVSVGGFDEKPFFATRHARWGSEVWGISPSWMALPEARQLNELVKSMDALAEVKAWPRILAPGDMEGEMDLGASGVTFFDPSNPQAIPREWAASGDYNIGLEREKRKQDAIERAYHVPLFNMFSQIERQMTAREVAERSAEKLNQFTPAFTRKTTELLTPLLRCVFNIHLRGGMFPPPPAGMVEQGPDGVAYLAEPEISYNSRVALAMKAQANLAASRSMEGSIMLAQFRPEVLDHYDVDRITRDGARNDGLPADWLLPAEKVESIRKARAEAQQAAAAQQQALAAAEVAQKAGSVKPDSLAGQAVQQQQA
;
A
#
# COMPACT_ATOMS: atom_id res chain seq x y z
N MET A 1 -5.08 24.90 -35.24
CA MET A 1 -6.11 23.84 -35.35
C MET A 1 -7.27 24.22 -34.45
N ALA A 2 -8.47 24.42 -35.01
CA ALA A 2 -9.65 24.88 -34.27
C ALA A 2 -10.05 23.86 -33.18
N THR A 3 -10.12 24.32 -31.93
CA THR A 3 -10.60 23.58 -30.76
C THR A 3 -12.11 23.32 -30.92
N PRO A 4 -12.60 22.07 -31.07
CA PRO A 4 -14.04 21.83 -31.13
C PRO A 4 -14.65 21.82 -29.73
N SER A 5 -15.89 22.28 -29.65
CA SER A 5 -16.64 22.77 -28.49
C SER A 5 -17.04 21.69 -27.47
N ILE A 6 -16.14 21.30 -26.57
CA ILE A 6 -16.60 20.86 -25.25
C ILE A 6 -17.02 22.12 -24.49
N ASP A 7 -18.31 22.22 -24.12
CA ASP A 7 -18.79 23.33 -23.31
C ASP A 7 -18.19 23.22 -21.89
N ALA A 8 -17.50 24.28 -21.44
CA ALA A 8 -16.93 24.35 -20.10
C ALA A 8 -18.01 24.40 -19.01
N LYS A 9 -19.19 24.95 -19.32
CA LYS A 9 -20.28 25.16 -18.35
C LYS A 9 -20.72 23.88 -17.62
N PRO A 10 -21.04 22.76 -18.28
CA PRO A 10 -21.46 21.54 -17.58
C PRO A 10 -20.34 20.96 -16.70
N ILE A 11 -19.08 21.07 -17.11
CA ILE A 11 -17.93 20.56 -16.35
C ILE A 11 -17.73 21.41 -15.08
N LEU A 12 -17.80 22.74 -15.20
CA LEU A 12 -17.72 23.66 -14.07
C LEU A 12 -18.89 23.49 -13.10
N ALA A 13 -20.13 23.35 -13.61
CA ALA A 13 -21.29 23.10 -12.76
C ALA A 13 -21.17 21.77 -11.98
N ARG A 14 -20.63 20.72 -12.63
CA ARG A 14 -20.34 19.44 -11.96
C ARG A 14 -19.27 19.62 -10.88
N TRP A 15 -18.20 20.36 -11.16
CA TRP A 15 -17.16 20.70 -10.18
C TRP A 15 -17.73 21.40 -8.94
N ASP A 16 -18.53 22.45 -9.13
CA ASP A 16 -19.12 23.21 -8.03
C ASP A 16 -20.02 22.32 -7.16
N SER A 17 -20.81 21.43 -7.79
CA SER A 17 -21.63 20.45 -7.06
C SER A 17 -20.79 19.46 -6.24
N MET A 18 -19.68 18.96 -6.80
CA MET A 18 -18.79 18.05 -6.09
C MET A 18 -18.04 18.75 -4.95
N LYS A 19 -17.59 19.99 -5.16
CA LYS A 19 -16.92 20.82 -4.15
C LYS A 19 -17.86 21.15 -2.99
N ALA A 20 -19.14 21.44 -3.27
CA ALA A 20 -20.17 21.65 -2.25
C ALA A 20 -20.43 20.40 -1.38
N LYS A 21 -20.38 19.20 -1.96
CA LYS A 21 -20.47 17.96 -1.17
C LYS A 21 -19.23 17.72 -0.32
N ARG A 22 -18.05 18.11 -0.82
CA ARG A 22 -16.77 17.94 -0.12
C ARG A 22 -16.61 18.90 1.06
N SER A 23 -17.23 20.09 1.03
CA SER A 23 -17.03 21.10 2.08
C SER A 23 -17.38 20.61 3.51
N THR A 24 -18.24 19.61 3.64
CA THR A 24 -18.53 18.95 4.93
C THR A 24 -17.32 18.17 5.47
N TRP A 25 -16.53 17.59 4.58
CA TRP A 25 -15.31 16.83 4.88
C TRP A 25 -14.09 17.72 5.10
N ASP A 26 -14.02 18.88 4.42
CA ASP A 26 -12.89 19.80 4.55
C ASP A 26 -12.67 20.22 6.02
N GLY A 27 -13.76 20.44 6.79
CA GLY A 27 -13.67 20.74 8.23
C GLY A 27 -13.18 19.58 9.10
N TYR A 28 -13.49 18.34 8.71
CA TYR A 28 -13.00 17.15 9.38
C TYR A 28 -11.50 16.91 9.09
N TRP A 29 -11.10 17.02 7.83
CA TRP A 29 -9.69 16.88 7.43
C TRP A 29 -8.81 17.97 8.04
N GLN A 30 -9.30 19.20 8.17
CA GLN A 30 -8.57 20.27 8.85
C GLN A 30 -8.22 19.86 10.30
N ARG A 31 -9.17 19.30 11.04
CA ARG A 31 -8.93 18.85 12.42
C ARG A 31 -7.92 17.72 12.48
N ILE A 32 -7.95 16.79 11.53
CA ILE A 32 -6.91 15.75 11.44
C ILE A 32 -5.56 16.38 11.16
N ALA A 33 -5.48 17.29 10.19
CA ALA A 33 -4.23 17.93 9.81
C ALA A 33 -3.60 18.67 11.00
N ASP A 34 -4.39 19.38 11.81
CA ASP A 34 -3.91 20.11 12.99
C ASP A 34 -3.19 19.21 14.02
N TYR A 35 -3.63 17.95 14.21
CA TYR A 35 -3.06 17.04 15.24
C TYR A 35 -2.19 15.90 14.69
N VAL A 36 -2.37 15.50 13.43
CA VAL A 36 -1.75 14.30 12.84
C VAL A 36 -0.78 14.66 11.71
N MET A 37 -1.11 15.68 10.92
CA MET A 37 -0.27 16.10 9.78
C MET A 37 -0.20 17.62 9.63
N PRO A 38 0.49 18.33 10.55
CA PRO A 38 0.52 19.79 10.55
C PRO A 38 1.06 20.38 9.23
N ARG A 39 1.98 19.67 8.55
CA ARG A 39 2.50 20.05 7.23
C ARG A 39 1.43 20.18 6.13
N LYS A 40 0.23 19.62 6.32
CA LYS A 40 -0.92 19.71 5.40
C LYS A 40 -2.12 20.41 6.03
N ALA A 41 -1.93 21.22 7.07
CA ALA A 41 -3.00 21.95 7.76
C ALA A 41 -3.61 23.11 6.94
N GLN A 42 -3.16 23.36 5.71
CA GLN A 42 -3.69 24.41 4.86
C GLN A 42 -4.84 23.92 3.96
N ILE A 43 -5.86 23.30 4.57
CA ILE A 43 -7.05 22.80 3.83
C ILE A 43 -8.11 23.88 3.75
N ASN A 44 -8.53 24.41 4.90
CA ASN A 44 -9.52 25.51 4.99
C ASN A 44 -8.88 26.87 5.28
N ARG A 45 -7.59 26.89 5.64
CA ARG A 45 -6.85 28.10 5.97
C ARG A 45 -5.87 28.40 4.85
N SER A 46 -5.99 29.58 4.24
CA SER A 46 -4.95 30.12 3.36
C SER A 46 -3.97 30.90 4.23
N SER A 47 -2.81 30.31 4.53
CA SER A 47 -1.68 31.05 5.09
C SER A 47 -0.60 31.18 4.04
N THR A 48 -0.08 32.38 3.84
CA THR A 48 1.10 32.62 3.01
C THR A 48 2.34 32.22 3.81
N GLY A 49 2.90 31.04 3.52
CA GLY A 49 4.15 30.54 4.09
C GLY A 49 3.98 29.28 4.95
N ALA A 50 5.11 28.78 5.48
CA ALA A 50 5.12 27.77 6.54
C ALA A 50 4.58 28.43 7.80
N ALA A 51 3.25 28.41 7.98
CA ALA A 51 2.63 28.87 9.20
C ALA A 51 3.20 28.08 10.39
N ASN A 52 3.23 28.70 11.56
CA ASN A 52 3.53 28.03 12.84
C ASN A 52 2.37 27.07 13.21
N ASP A 53 1.99 26.17 12.30
CA ASP A 53 0.89 25.22 12.45
C ASP A 53 1.18 24.20 13.56
N THR A 54 2.45 24.07 13.98
CA THR A 54 2.88 23.26 15.12
C THR A 54 2.79 23.97 16.47
N ALA A 55 2.52 25.28 16.52
CA ALA A 55 2.51 26.04 17.79
C ALA A 55 1.40 25.59 18.78
N GLN A 56 0.42 24.82 18.31
CA GLN A 56 -0.64 24.26 19.16
C GLN A 56 -0.46 22.76 19.45
N LEU A 57 0.64 22.15 18.99
CA LEU A 57 0.93 20.73 19.18
C LEU A 57 1.91 20.56 20.35
N PHE A 58 1.40 20.06 21.47
CA PHE A 58 2.16 19.75 22.69
C PHE A 58 2.64 18.28 22.71
N ASP A 59 1.95 17.39 21.98
CA ASP A 59 2.33 15.98 21.84
C ASP A 59 2.35 15.55 20.37
N THR A 60 3.44 14.88 19.98
CA THR A 60 3.70 14.41 18.62
C THR A 60 3.35 12.93 18.41
N THR A 61 2.76 12.25 19.38
CA THR A 61 2.51 10.78 19.32
C THR A 61 1.66 10.41 18.10
N ALA A 62 0.61 11.19 17.81
CA ALA A 62 -0.24 10.95 16.65
C ALA A 62 0.49 11.17 15.30
N VAL A 63 1.42 12.14 15.24
CA VAL A 63 2.25 12.41 14.07
C VAL A 63 3.19 11.23 13.80
N TYR A 64 3.90 10.76 14.83
CA TYR A 64 4.80 9.61 14.73
C TYR A 64 4.06 8.30 14.44
N ALA A 65 2.85 8.13 14.99
CA ALA A 65 2.03 6.95 14.72
C ALA A 65 1.61 6.88 13.24
N ASN A 66 1.19 8.01 12.65
CA ASN A 66 0.88 8.08 11.22
C ASN A 66 2.13 7.86 10.35
N GLN A 67 3.28 8.43 10.73
CA GLN A 67 4.54 8.20 10.05
C GLN A 67 4.96 6.73 10.08
N THR A 68 4.82 6.06 11.23
CA THR A 68 5.10 4.63 11.37
C THR A 68 4.18 3.80 10.48
N LEU A 69 2.88 4.14 10.41
CA LEU A 69 1.94 3.47 9.50
C LEU A 69 2.34 3.65 8.03
N ALA A 70 2.66 4.87 7.60
CA ALA A 70 3.05 5.17 6.22
C ALA A 70 4.36 4.46 5.82
N ASN A 71 5.37 4.49 6.71
CA ASN A 71 6.63 3.79 6.54
C ASN A 71 6.42 2.27 6.50
N GLY A 72 5.56 1.74 7.37
CA GLY A 72 5.17 0.35 7.39
C GLY A 72 4.47 -0.09 6.10
N MET A 73 3.54 0.73 5.58
CA MET A 73 2.91 0.46 4.28
C MET A 73 3.94 0.41 3.15
N LEU A 74 4.86 1.38 3.09
CA LEU A 74 5.91 1.37 2.06
C LEU A 74 6.81 0.12 2.19
N ALA A 75 7.35 -0.16 3.37
CA ALA A 75 8.30 -1.25 3.59
C ALA A 75 7.68 -2.64 3.40
N TYR A 76 6.40 -2.82 3.76
CA TYR A 76 5.76 -4.14 3.77
C TYR A 76 4.81 -4.40 2.59
N MET A 77 4.29 -3.36 1.92
CA MET A 77 3.39 -3.49 0.77
C MET A 77 4.09 -3.20 -0.56
N THR A 78 4.90 -2.14 -0.63
CA THR A 78 5.58 -1.71 -1.86
C THR A 78 7.06 -1.41 -1.61
N PRO A 79 7.86 -2.37 -1.10
CA PRO A 79 9.29 -2.21 -0.88
C PRO A 79 10.02 -1.85 -2.18
N ALA A 80 10.92 -0.87 -2.13
CA ALA A 80 11.74 -0.49 -3.29
C ALA A 80 12.94 -1.43 -3.52
N ASP A 81 13.40 -2.10 -2.46
CA ASP A 81 14.53 -3.03 -2.42
C ASP A 81 14.18 -4.45 -2.88
N GLY A 82 12.89 -4.79 -2.94
CA GLY A 82 12.41 -6.14 -3.25
C GLY A 82 11.31 -6.19 -4.31
N GLN A 83 11.10 -7.37 -4.89
CA GLN A 83 10.00 -7.61 -5.82
C GLN A 83 8.69 -7.82 -5.03
N TRP A 84 7.80 -6.83 -5.09
CA TRP A 84 6.54 -6.85 -4.34
C TRP A 84 5.31 -7.29 -5.17
N PHE A 85 5.46 -7.43 -6.49
CA PHE A 85 4.44 -7.94 -7.39
C PHE A 85 5.05 -8.85 -8.47
N SER A 86 4.24 -9.71 -9.05
CA SER A 86 4.56 -10.48 -10.24
C SER A 86 3.34 -10.61 -11.14
N PHE A 87 3.55 -10.50 -12.44
CA PHE A 87 2.54 -10.88 -13.41
C PHE A 87 2.54 -12.40 -13.54
N SER A 88 1.36 -13.01 -13.42
CA SER A 88 1.15 -14.45 -13.48
C SER A 88 0.19 -14.79 -14.62
N PRO A 89 0.34 -15.98 -15.24
CA PRO A 89 -0.59 -16.42 -16.27
C PRO A 89 -2.01 -16.49 -15.68
N PRO A 90 -3.05 -16.20 -16.48
CA PRO A 90 -4.43 -16.49 -16.09
C PRO A 90 -4.59 -17.97 -15.73
N ALA A 91 -5.51 -18.30 -14.82
CA ALA A 91 -5.76 -19.67 -14.36
C ALA A 91 -5.99 -20.70 -15.50
N SER A 92 -6.48 -20.26 -16.66
CA SER A 92 -6.66 -21.12 -17.85
C SER A 92 -5.35 -21.58 -18.51
N ARG A 93 -4.21 -20.93 -18.19
CA ARG A 93 -2.89 -21.16 -18.80
C ARG A 93 -1.77 -21.29 -17.76
N GLU A 94 -2.11 -21.70 -16.54
CA GLU A 94 -1.14 -21.81 -15.45
C GLU A 94 -0.01 -22.82 -15.73
N SER A 95 -0.23 -23.77 -16.63
CA SER A 95 0.74 -24.79 -17.03
C SER A 95 1.70 -24.37 -18.14
N ASP A 96 1.57 -23.17 -18.70
CA ASP A 96 2.44 -22.68 -19.78
C ASP A 96 3.68 -21.99 -19.19
N ASP A 97 4.79 -22.73 -19.16
CA ASP A 97 6.08 -22.26 -18.64
C ASP A 97 6.67 -21.12 -19.49
N GLU A 98 6.39 -21.06 -20.80
CA GLU A 98 6.89 -19.99 -21.68
C GLU A 98 6.18 -18.66 -21.40
N VAL A 99 4.85 -18.71 -21.23
CA VAL A 99 4.05 -17.55 -20.81
C VAL A 99 4.51 -17.06 -19.42
N SER A 100 4.77 -17.97 -18.49
CA SER A 100 5.26 -17.64 -17.15
C SER A 100 6.61 -16.92 -17.19
N GLN A 101 7.57 -17.41 -17.99
CA GLN A 101 8.88 -16.76 -18.16
C GLN A 101 8.77 -15.39 -18.83
N TRP A 102 7.91 -15.24 -19.83
CA TRP A 102 7.68 -13.95 -20.48
C TRP A 102 7.09 -12.91 -19.51
N LEU A 103 6.11 -13.32 -18.69
CA LEU A 103 5.51 -12.46 -17.67
C LEU A 103 6.48 -12.09 -16.55
N GLN A 104 7.38 -13.00 -16.18
CA GLN A 104 8.46 -12.69 -15.24
C GLN A 104 9.40 -11.61 -15.82
N ARG A 105 9.81 -11.72 -17.09
CA ARG A 105 10.59 -10.66 -17.76
C ARG A 105 9.84 -9.32 -17.83
N CYS A 106 8.54 -9.35 -18.13
CA CYS A 106 7.71 -8.15 -18.11
C CYS A 106 7.66 -7.53 -16.70
N THR A 107 7.60 -8.36 -15.66
CA THR A 107 7.63 -7.92 -14.27
C THR A 107 8.92 -7.19 -13.94
N GLU A 108 10.07 -7.74 -14.32
CA GLU A 108 11.38 -7.12 -14.10
C GLU A 108 11.51 -5.75 -14.81
N ILE A 109 11.01 -5.65 -16.04
CA ILE A 109 10.99 -4.40 -16.81
C ILE A 109 10.13 -3.35 -16.10
N VAL A 110 8.91 -3.70 -15.71
CA VAL A 110 8.01 -2.77 -15.00
C VAL A 110 8.62 -2.36 -13.67
N GLN A 111 9.16 -3.30 -12.89
CA GLN A 111 9.77 -3.00 -11.60
C GLN A 111 10.95 -2.03 -11.75
N ARG A 112 11.82 -2.24 -12.74
CA ARG A 112 12.93 -1.33 -13.04
C ARG A 112 12.44 0.06 -13.44
N ASN A 113 11.39 0.15 -14.26
CA ASN A 113 10.84 1.45 -14.68
C ASN A 113 10.12 2.18 -13.55
N LEU A 114 9.47 1.46 -12.63
CA LEU A 114 8.94 2.06 -11.40
C LEU A 114 10.06 2.60 -10.51
N ALA A 115 11.14 1.84 -10.32
CA ALA A 115 12.31 2.27 -9.54
C ALA A 115 13.06 3.45 -10.15
N ASN A 116 13.13 3.54 -11.48
CA ASN A 116 13.73 4.67 -12.19
C ASN A 116 12.83 5.91 -12.26
N SER A 117 11.56 5.79 -11.83
CA SER A 117 10.60 6.89 -11.80
C SER A 117 10.47 7.49 -10.39
N ASN A 118 9.58 8.47 -10.21
CA ASN A 118 9.25 9.02 -8.90
C ASN A 118 8.20 8.22 -8.11
N PHE A 119 7.83 7.01 -8.56
CA PHE A 119 6.76 6.20 -7.96
C PHE A 119 6.90 6.04 -6.44
N TYR A 120 8.06 5.60 -5.95
CA TYR A 120 8.25 5.28 -4.53
C TYR A 120 8.16 6.50 -3.61
N SER A 121 8.54 7.68 -4.10
CA SER A 121 8.39 8.93 -3.35
C SER A 121 6.92 9.35 -3.27
N GLU A 122 6.20 9.26 -4.38
CA GLU A 122 4.80 9.71 -4.46
C GLU A 122 3.83 8.73 -3.79
N ILE A 123 4.07 7.42 -3.88
CA ILE A 123 3.25 6.42 -3.19
C ILE A 123 3.40 6.52 -1.66
N HIS A 124 4.59 6.91 -1.17
CA HIS A 124 4.82 7.13 0.25
C HIS A 124 4.01 8.34 0.76
N GLU A 125 3.98 9.42 -0.02
CA GLU A 125 3.15 10.59 0.29
C GLU A 125 1.65 10.24 0.26
N LEU A 126 1.23 9.35 -0.64
CA LEU A 126 -0.13 8.81 -0.64
C LEU A 126 -0.43 7.98 0.62
N TYR A 127 0.50 7.18 1.13
CA TYR A 127 0.30 6.41 2.36
C TYR A 127 0.16 7.30 3.59
N PHE A 128 0.87 8.44 3.64
CA PHE A 128 0.63 9.46 4.66
C PHE A 128 -0.82 9.98 4.60
N ASP A 129 -1.35 10.25 3.41
CA ASP A 129 -2.73 10.73 3.23
C ASP A 129 -3.78 9.66 3.54
N ASP A 130 -3.51 8.40 3.24
CA ASP A 130 -4.37 7.27 3.60
C ASP A 130 -4.47 7.10 5.13
N GLY A 131 -3.33 7.11 5.84
CA GLY A 131 -3.30 6.99 7.31
C GLY A 131 -3.85 8.23 8.04
N GLY A 132 -3.61 9.42 7.48
CA GLY A 132 -4.10 10.69 8.00
C GLY A 132 -5.58 10.93 7.68
N PHE A 133 -5.91 11.12 6.40
CA PHE A 133 -7.23 11.59 5.96
C PHE A 133 -8.18 10.47 5.55
N GLY A 134 -7.67 9.25 5.33
CA GLY A 134 -8.47 8.07 4.99
C GLY A 134 -8.64 7.88 3.48
N THR A 135 -8.27 8.88 2.69
CA THR A 135 -8.30 8.85 1.23
C THR A 135 -6.98 9.36 0.69
N GLY A 136 -6.32 8.57 -0.14
CA GLY A 136 -5.11 8.96 -0.85
C GLY A 136 -5.32 8.81 -2.36
N THR A 137 -4.89 9.78 -3.15
CA THR A 137 -5.06 9.74 -4.61
C THR A 137 -3.73 9.95 -5.33
N LEU A 138 -3.41 9.04 -6.23
CA LEU A 138 -2.24 9.10 -7.11
C LEU A 138 -2.71 9.25 -8.54
N ILE A 139 -2.06 10.12 -9.32
CA ILE A 139 -2.25 10.17 -10.77
C ILE A 139 -0.95 9.76 -11.48
N ALA A 140 -1.06 8.87 -12.45
CA ALA A 140 0.01 8.44 -13.34
C ALA A 140 -0.15 9.17 -14.68
N LEU A 141 0.82 10.00 -15.02
CA LEU A 141 0.88 10.76 -16.26
C LEU A 141 2.11 10.34 -17.06
N PRO A 142 2.09 10.47 -18.39
CA PRO A 142 3.30 10.31 -19.20
C PRO A 142 4.30 11.39 -18.80
N GLY A 143 5.52 10.98 -18.43
CA GLY A 143 6.57 11.90 -18.03
C GLY A 143 7.35 12.48 -19.23
N LYS A 144 8.03 13.62 -19.00
CA LYS A 144 8.96 14.21 -19.98
C LYS A 144 10.36 13.60 -19.88
N SER A 145 10.83 13.34 -18.66
CA SER A 145 12.18 12.81 -18.37
C SER A 145 12.22 11.30 -18.17
N ALA A 146 11.17 10.72 -17.61
CA ALA A 146 10.96 9.28 -17.48
C ALA A 146 9.63 8.90 -18.14
N ALA A 147 9.48 7.64 -18.57
CA ALA A 147 8.26 7.19 -19.24
C ALA A 147 7.00 7.38 -18.37
N LEU A 148 7.16 7.27 -17.05
CA LEU A 148 6.09 7.43 -16.06
C LEU A 148 6.40 8.60 -15.12
N ASN A 149 5.37 9.39 -14.83
CA ASN A 149 5.42 10.45 -13.83
C ASN A 149 4.20 10.33 -12.92
N PHE A 150 4.44 10.04 -11.65
CA PHE A 150 3.40 9.94 -10.63
C PHE A 150 3.24 11.27 -9.90
N GLN A 151 2.04 11.58 -9.43
CA GLN A 151 1.77 12.75 -8.58
C GLN A 151 0.75 12.37 -7.51
N ALA A 152 1.12 12.47 -6.25
CA ALA A 152 0.21 12.40 -5.13
C ALA A 152 -0.59 13.71 -5.06
N LEU A 153 -1.92 13.58 -5.00
CA LEU A 153 -2.79 14.75 -4.94
C LEU A 153 -3.05 15.11 -3.48
N GLN A 154 -2.74 16.37 -3.13
CA GLN A 154 -3.02 16.89 -1.79
C GLN A 154 -4.52 16.90 -1.52
N ILE A 155 -4.93 16.38 -0.35
CA ILE A 155 -6.31 16.42 0.09
C ILE A 155 -6.84 17.88 0.11
N GLY A 156 -8.10 18.09 -0.24
CA GLY A 156 -8.69 19.43 -0.39
C GLY A 156 -8.42 20.11 -1.75
N SER A 157 -7.47 19.61 -2.56
CA SER A 157 -7.27 20.11 -3.94
C SER A 157 -8.14 19.39 -4.98
N TYR A 158 -8.77 18.26 -4.63
CA TYR A 158 -9.50 17.42 -5.59
C TYR A 158 -10.85 16.93 -5.06
N CYS A 159 -11.69 16.44 -5.97
CA CYS A 159 -12.97 15.79 -5.73
C CYS A 159 -13.03 14.48 -6.53
N ILE A 160 -13.62 13.44 -5.94
CA ILE A 160 -13.81 12.13 -6.58
C ILE A 160 -15.30 11.78 -6.65
N ALA A 161 -15.66 10.92 -7.60
CA ALA A 161 -17.00 10.30 -7.66
C ALA A 161 -16.93 8.82 -8.08
N GLU A 162 -17.95 8.08 -7.66
CA GLU A 162 -18.11 6.65 -7.89
C GLU A 162 -19.02 6.36 -9.09
N ASP A 163 -18.86 5.17 -9.69
CA ASP A 163 -19.86 4.52 -10.54
C ASP A 163 -20.91 3.74 -9.72
N ASP A 164 -21.78 3.03 -10.42
CA ASP A 164 -22.81 2.14 -9.88
C ASP A 164 -22.23 0.93 -9.12
N GLU A 165 -21.04 0.47 -9.51
CA GLU A 165 -20.26 -0.55 -8.81
C GLU A 165 -19.49 -0.01 -7.60
N ARG A 166 -19.64 1.28 -7.32
CA ARG A 166 -19.00 1.99 -6.19
C ARG A 166 -17.48 2.12 -6.30
N LEU A 167 -16.94 1.96 -7.51
CA LEU A 167 -15.54 2.18 -7.85
C LEU A 167 -15.33 3.63 -8.26
N VAL A 168 -14.20 4.19 -7.85
CA VAL A 168 -13.88 5.58 -8.19
C VAL A 168 -13.46 5.66 -9.67
N ASN A 169 -14.29 6.35 -10.46
CA ASN A 169 -14.12 6.47 -11.91
C ASN A 169 -13.94 7.91 -12.40
N THR A 170 -14.27 8.90 -11.57
CA THR A 170 -14.23 10.32 -11.92
C THR A 170 -13.36 11.08 -10.93
N LEU A 171 -12.46 11.93 -11.43
CA LEU A 171 -11.57 12.78 -10.65
C LEU A 171 -11.58 14.20 -11.21
N PHE A 172 -11.78 15.17 -10.33
CA PHE A 172 -11.61 16.59 -10.64
C PHE A 172 -10.57 17.16 -9.69
N ARG A 173 -9.54 17.82 -10.21
CA ARG A 173 -8.51 18.46 -9.38
C ARG A 173 -8.28 19.91 -9.77
N GLU A 174 -8.00 20.72 -8.77
CA GLU A 174 -7.58 22.10 -8.88
C GLU A 174 -6.05 22.15 -8.91
N LEU A 175 -5.49 22.82 -9.91
CA LEU A 175 -4.07 23.01 -10.11
C LEU A 175 -3.79 24.51 -10.10
N LYS A 176 -2.84 24.94 -9.30
CA LYS A 176 -2.32 26.31 -9.34
C LYS A 176 -1.05 26.30 -10.16
N LEU A 177 -1.02 27.07 -11.24
CA LEU A 177 0.13 27.17 -12.14
C LEU A 177 0.42 28.64 -12.40
N THR A 178 1.70 29.00 -12.48
CA THR A 178 2.09 30.31 -12.98
C THR A 178 1.82 30.41 -14.49
N ALA A 179 1.73 31.64 -15.00
CA ALA A 179 1.50 31.86 -16.44
C ALA A 179 2.57 31.16 -17.31
N GLU A 180 3.84 31.18 -16.88
CA GLU A 180 4.95 30.51 -17.57
C GLU A 180 4.80 28.98 -17.57
N GLN A 181 4.51 28.39 -16.40
CA GLN A 181 4.27 26.94 -16.28
C GLN A 181 3.07 26.48 -17.12
N ALA A 182 2.02 27.30 -17.19
CA ALA A 182 0.86 27.03 -18.04
C ALA A 182 1.24 27.05 -19.53
N ALA A 183 2.08 27.99 -19.96
CA ALA A 183 2.57 28.05 -21.34
C ALA A 183 3.47 26.85 -21.69
N ASP A 184 4.37 26.44 -20.80
CA ASP A 184 5.24 25.27 -21.00
C ASP A 184 4.47 23.94 -21.04
N ARG A 185 3.31 23.90 -20.40
CA ARG A 185 2.48 22.69 -20.31
C ARG A 185 1.46 22.59 -21.45
N PHE A 186 0.81 23.69 -21.82
CA PHE A 186 -0.29 23.68 -22.79
C PHE A 186 0.06 24.31 -24.14
N GLY A 187 1.12 25.12 -24.20
CA GLY A 187 1.47 25.97 -25.33
C GLY A 187 0.75 27.31 -25.27
N GLU A 188 1.47 28.38 -25.65
CA GLU A 188 0.99 29.77 -25.57
C GLU A 188 -0.29 30.01 -26.41
N GLU A 189 -0.43 29.31 -27.54
CA GLU A 189 -1.58 29.41 -28.44
C GLU A 189 -2.89 28.82 -27.91
N ARG A 190 -2.86 28.11 -26.78
CA ARG A 190 -4.05 27.49 -26.18
C ARG A 190 -4.52 28.17 -24.90
N LEU A 191 -3.74 29.12 -24.39
CA LEU A 191 -4.11 29.91 -23.23
C LEU A 191 -5.15 30.97 -23.60
N SER A 192 -5.91 31.46 -22.60
CA SER A 192 -6.85 32.56 -22.83
C SER A 192 -6.14 33.85 -23.23
N GLU A 193 -6.87 34.75 -23.87
CA GLU A 193 -6.34 36.06 -24.28
C GLU A 193 -5.84 36.88 -23.07
N LYS A 194 -6.43 36.67 -21.89
CA LYS A 194 -6.00 37.31 -20.62
C LYS A 194 -4.62 36.81 -20.20
N LEU A 195 -4.44 35.49 -20.10
CA LEU A 195 -3.16 34.88 -19.73
C LEU A 195 -2.05 35.20 -20.73
N ARG A 196 -2.34 35.24 -22.04
CA ARG A 196 -1.34 35.62 -23.05
C ARG A 196 -0.87 37.06 -22.88
N LYS A 197 -1.78 37.99 -22.62
CA LYS A 197 -1.43 39.40 -22.36
C LYS A 197 -0.62 39.55 -21.07
N GLU A 198 -0.93 38.77 -20.05
CA GLU A 198 -0.18 38.75 -18.80
C GLU A 198 1.21 38.18 -19.01
N LEU A 199 1.33 37.08 -19.76
CA LEU A 199 2.60 36.45 -20.09
C LEU A 199 3.51 37.36 -20.92
N ALA A 200 2.96 38.08 -21.90
CA ALA A 200 3.70 39.09 -22.65
C ALA A 200 4.25 40.20 -21.73
N LYS A 201 3.43 40.69 -20.79
CA LYS A 201 3.86 41.68 -19.78
C LYS A 201 4.92 41.13 -18.83
N ILE A 202 4.81 39.88 -18.40
CA ILE A 202 5.80 39.22 -17.55
C ILE A 202 7.13 39.12 -18.29
N ARG A 203 7.14 38.71 -19.56
CA ARG A 203 8.36 38.65 -20.39
C ARG A 203 9.00 40.03 -20.59
N GLU A 204 8.21 41.10 -20.65
CA GLU A 204 8.70 42.47 -20.83
C GLU A 204 9.18 43.14 -19.52
N THR A 205 8.51 42.90 -18.38
CA THR A 205 8.75 43.65 -17.13
C THR A 205 9.27 42.81 -15.97
N GLY A 206 9.22 41.48 -16.07
CA GLY A 206 9.62 40.55 -15.01
C GLY A 206 8.75 40.59 -13.75
N LYS A 207 7.72 41.43 -13.69
CA LYS A 207 6.84 41.58 -12.52
C LYS A 207 5.64 40.64 -12.64
N GLY A 208 5.36 39.89 -11.57
CA GLY A 208 4.20 39.00 -11.49
C GLY A 208 4.44 37.57 -11.98
N CYS A 209 5.70 37.16 -12.18
CA CYS A 209 6.04 35.78 -12.58
C CYS A 209 5.55 34.70 -11.58
N GLU A 210 5.43 35.07 -10.30
CA GLU A 210 4.95 34.18 -9.24
C GLU A 210 3.42 34.18 -9.07
N GLN A 211 2.68 34.97 -9.86
CA GLN A 211 1.22 34.97 -9.75
C GLN A 211 0.65 33.62 -10.22
N GLU A 212 -0.04 32.95 -9.30
CA GLU A 212 -0.67 31.67 -9.55
C GLU A 212 -2.09 31.84 -10.12
N HIS A 213 -2.39 31.06 -11.17
CA HIS A 213 -3.70 30.98 -11.80
C HIS A 213 -4.29 29.59 -11.57
N CYS A 214 -5.61 29.52 -11.36
CA CYS A 214 -6.30 28.27 -11.07
C CYS A 214 -6.76 27.57 -12.36
N PHE A 215 -6.39 26.29 -12.48
CA PHE A 215 -6.77 25.40 -13.56
C PHE A 215 -7.50 24.18 -13.01
N LEU A 216 -8.66 23.89 -13.56
CA LEU A 216 -9.41 22.67 -13.28
C LEU A 216 -8.98 21.57 -14.27
N HIS A 217 -8.57 20.41 -13.76
CA HIS A 217 -8.37 19.20 -14.55
C HIS A 217 -9.47 18.19 -14.22
N ALA A 218 -10.33 17.93 -15.20
CA ALA A 218 -11.42 16.96 -15.10
C ALA A 218 -11.06 15.69 -15.87
N VAL A 219 -11.13 14.54 -15.17
CA VAL A 219 -10.96 13.20 -15.72
C VAL A 219 -12.20 12.39 -15.43
N TYR A 220 -12.87 11.91 -16.48
CA TYR A 220 -14.11 11.13 -16.36
C TYR A 220 -14.24 10.15 -17.54
N PRO A 221 -14.94 9.02 -17.36
CA PRO A 221 -15.18 8.07 -18.45
C PRO A 221 -16.11 8.70 -19.49
N ARG A 222 -15.79 8.50 -20.78
CA ARG A 222 -16.66 8.90 -21.89
C ARG A 222 -17.65 7.80 -22.22
N ARG A 223 -18.89 8.18 -22.57
CA ARG A 223 -19.91 7.20 -22.98
C ARG A 223 -19.55 6.62 -24.35
N ALA A 224 -19.91 5.37 -24.62
CA ALA A 224 -19.65 4.72 -25.92
C ALA A 224 -20.24 5.50 -27.10
N SER A 225 -21.37 6.18 -26.89
CA SER A 225 -22.02 7.05 -27.89
C SER A 225 -21.22 8.31 -28.24
N GLU A 226 -20.24 8.69 -27.43
CA GLU A 226 -19.36 9.86 -27.64
C GLU A 226 -18.01 9.47 -28.26
N ARG A 227 -17.82 8.18 -28.59
CA ARG A 227 -16.59 7.62 -29.16
C ARG A 227 -16.85 7.14 -30.57
N GLU A 228 -16.02 7.56 -31.51
CA GLU A 228 -15.99 6.95 -32.84
C GLU A 228 -15.03 5.74 -32.82
N PRO A 229 -15.51 4.51 -33.08
CA PRO A 229 -14.66 3.33 -33.16
C PRO A 229 -13.62 3.50 -34.29
N GLY A 230 -12.34 3.29 -33.99
CA GLY A 230 -11.25 3.27 -34.99
C GLY A 230 -10.38 4.53 -35.11
N LYS A 231 -10.68 5.62 -34.39
CA LYS A 231 -9.80 6.81 -34.37
C LYS A 231 -8.95 6.85 -33.10
N MET A 232 -7.62 6.89 -33.25
CA MET A 232 -6.65 6.99 -32.13
C MET A 232 -6.47 8.42 -31.58
N ASP A 233 -7.23 9.39 -32.08
CA ASP A 233 -7.18 10.78 -31.60
C ASP A 233 -7.48 10.86 -30.10
N GLY A 234 -6.85 11.80 -29.40
CA GLY A 234 -7.05 12.03 -27.96
C GLY A 234 -8.52 12.26 -27.55
N LYS A 235 -9.40 12.54 -28.51
CA LYS A 235 -10.84 12.72 -28.32
C LYS A 235 -11.64 11.41 -28.26
N ASN A 236 -11.12 10.28 -28.77
CA ASN A 236 -11.84 9.00 -28.81
C ASN A 236 -11.35 7.99 -27.77
N LYS A 237 -10.42 8.43 -26.91
CA LYS A 237 -9.90 7.67 -25.78
C LYS A 237 -10.96 7.46 -24.70
N ALA A 238 -10.86 6.36 -23.96
CA ALA A 238 -11.90 5.91 -23.02
C ALA A 238 -12.14 6.89 -21.87
N PHE A 239 -11.09 7.53 -21.36
CA PHE A 239 -11.16 8.57 -20.33
C PHE A 239 -10.91 9.94 -20.95
N ALA A 240 -11.78 10.91 -20.68
CA ALA A 240 -11.55 12.31 -21.02
C ALA A 240 -10.50 12.93 -20.09
N SER A 241 -9.67 13.83 -20.60
CA SER A 241 -8.81 14.71 -19.82
C SER A 241 -9.04 16.13 -20.32
N VAL A 242 -9.73 16.95 -19.53
CA VAL A 242 -10.10 18.32 -19.91
C VAL A 242 -9.49 19.28 -18.91
N TYR A 243 -8.72 20.25 -19.42
CA TYR A 243 -8.16 21.34 -18.65
C TYR A 243 -8.95 22.63 -18.93
N ILE A 244 -9.43 23.27 -17.88
CA ILE A 244 -10.22 24.50 -17.94
C ILE A 244 -9.57 25.53 -17.04
N GLU A 245 -9.33 26.73 -17.56
CA GLU A 245 -8.96 27.89 -16.74
C GLU A 245 -10.22 28.40 -16.02
N THR A 246 -10.22 28.43 -14.68
CA THR A 246 -11.43 28.77 -13.91
C THR A 246 -11.85 30.23 -14.11
N ASP A 247 -10.88 31.11 -14.26
CA ASP A 247 -11.10 32.57 -14.25
C ASP A 247 -11.64 33.09 -15.59
N SER A 248 -11.13 32.55 -16.69
CA SER A 248 -11.61 32.86 -18.03
C SER A 248 -12.72 31.91 -18.51
N ARG A 249 -12.95 30.81 -17.78
CA ARG A 249 -13.82 29.68 -18.18
C ARG A 249 -13.46 29.11 -19.55
N HIS A 250 -12.19 29.24 -19.94
CA HIS A 250 -11.69 28.80 -21.23
C HIS A 250 -11.16 27.37 -21.15
N VAL A 251 -11.53 26.55 -22.15
CA VAL A 251 -11.00 25.18 -22.27
C VAL A 251 -9.63 25.24 -22.93
N VAL A 252 -8.59 24.94 -22.15
CA VAL A 252 -7.18 25.05 -22.57
C VAL A 252 -6.73 23.81 -23.33
N SER A 253 -7.13 22.62 -22.87
CA SER A 253 -6.71 21.37 -23.50
C SER A 253 -7.77 20.30 -23.35
N VAL A 254 -8.05 19.60 -24.45
CA VAL A 254 -8.91 18.41 -24.50
C VAL A 254 -8.05 17.26 -25.00
N GLY A 255 -7.78 16.32 -24.10
CA GLY A 255 -7.13 15.06 -24.39
C GLY A 255 -7.94 13.88 -23.87
N GLY A 256 -7.24 12.77 -23.70
CA GLY A 256 -7.80 11.58 -23.10
C GLY A 256 -6.76 10.51 -22.82
N PHE A 257 -7.18 9.50 -22.08
CA PHE A 257 -6.38 8.35 -21.70
C PHE A 257 -7.10 7.06 -22.10
N ASP A 258 -6.34 6.07 -22.54
CA ASP A 258 -6.85 4.77 -22.94
C ASP A 258 -7.29 3.97 -21.70
N GLU A 259 -6.53 4.05 -20.60
CA GLU A 259 -6.89 3.55 -19.28
C GLU A 259 -7.15 4.68 -18.27
N LYS A 260 -7.69 4.31 -17.11
CA LYS A 260 -7.85 5.21 -15.97
C LYS A 260 -6.46 5.70 -15.50
N PRO A 261 -6.16 7.02 -15.55
CA PRO A 261 -4.83 7.54 -15.22
C PRO A 261 -4.67 7.84 -13.72
N PHE A 262 -5.70 7.67 -12.89
CA PHE A 262 -5.66 7.99 -11.48
C PHE A 262 -6.21 6.86 -10.61
N PHE A 263 -5.73 6.79 -9.38
CA PHE A 263 -5.99 5.72 -8.44
C PHE A 263 -6.25 6.36 -7.08
N ALA A 264 -7.49 6.26 -6.62
CA ALA A 264 -7.91 6.74 -5.31
C ALA A 264 -8.14 5.53 -4.41
N THR A 265 -7.39 5.43 -3.31
CA THR A 265 -7.57 4.42 -2.28
C THR A 265 -8.36 4.99 -1.11
N ARG A 266 -9.15 4.12 -0.47
CA ARG A 266 -9.87 4.44 0.76
C ARG A 266 -9.52 3.43 1.84
N HIS A 267 -9.10 3.93 3.00
CA HIS A 267 -8.68 3.09 4.11
C HIS A 267 -9.83 2.25 4.69
N ALA A 268 -10.93 2.91 5.04
CA ALA A 268 -12.22 2.29 5.34
C ALA A 268 -13.35 3.15 4.75
N ARG A 269 -14.51 2.57 4.45
CA ARG A 269 -15.65 3.32 3.91
C ARG A 269 -16.63 3.69 5.02
N TRP A 270 -17.16 4.91 4.97
CA TRP A 270 -18.26 5.35 5.84
C TRP A 270 -19.60 5.32 5.12
N GLY A 271 -20.41 4.30 5.39
CA GLY A 271 -21.77 4.22 4.86
C GLY A 271 -21.83 4.39 3.34
N SER A 272 -22.67 5.33 2.88
CA SER A 272 -22.87 5.68 1.46
C SER A 272 -21.96 6.79 0.95
N GLU A 273 -21.05 7.32 1.76
CA GLU A 273 -20.16 8.40 1.35
C GLU A 273 -19.08 7.89 0.39
N VAL A 274 -18.55 8.82 -0.42
CA VAL A 274 -17.50 8.54 -1.40
C VAL A 274 -16.12 8.51 -0.74
N TRP A 275 -15.92 9.33 0.28
CA TRP A 275 -14.66 9.51 0.97
C TRP A 275 -14.38 8.40 1.99
N GLY A 276 -13.11 8.05 2.12
CA GLY A 276 -12.62 7.10 3.11
C GLY A 276 -12.40 7.72 4.48
N ILE A 277 -12.43 6.88 5.51
CA ILE A 277 -12.10 7.19 6.88
C ILE A 277 -10.78 6.52 7.27
N SER A 278 -9.92 7.30 7.91
CA SER A 278 -8.63 6.88 8.43
C SER A 278 -8.68 6.33 9.86
N PRO A 279 -7.60 5.65 10.30
CA PRO A 279 -7.33 5.39 11.70
C PRO A 279 -7.34 6.65 12.57
N SER A 280 -7.00 7.81 11.97
CA SER A 280 -7.08 9.12 12.63
C SER A 280 -8.47 9.40 13.21
N TRP A 281 -9.56 8.88 12.63
CA TRP A 281 -10.90 9.05 13.19
C TRP A 281 -11.02 8.51 14.62
N MET A 282 -10.46 7.33 14.85
CA MET A 282 -10.44 6.68 16.16
C MET A 282 -9.44 7.37 17.11
N ALA A 283 -8.30 7.81 16.57
CA ALA A 283 -7.22 8.42 17.36
C ALA A 283 -7.46 9.90 17.70
N LEU A 284 -8.26 10.64 16.93
CA LEU A 284 -8.43 12.09 17.05
C LEU A 284 -8.94 12.55 18.43
N PRO A 285 -9.97 11.91 19.04
CA PRO A 285 -10.40 12.28 20.39
C PRO A 285 -9.29 12.11 21.43
N GLU A 286 -8.52 11.03 21.32
CA GLU A 286 -7.39 10.76 22.23
C GLU A 286 -6.23 11.73 22.00
N ALA A 287 -5.88 12.01 20.75
CA ALA A 287 -4.82 12.98 20.40
C ALA A 287 -5.14 14.38 20.93
N ARG A 288 -6.40 14.82 20.83
CA ARG A 288 -6.85 16.12 21.38
C ARG A 288 -6.73 16.17 22.89
N GLN A 289 -7.20 15.13 23.58
CA GLN A 289 -7.12 15.06 25.04
C GLN A 289 -5.68 14.90 25.52
N LEU A 290 -4.84 14.17 24.79
CA LEU A 290 -3.42 13.99 25.09
C LEU A 290 -2.67 15.33 25.02
N ASN A 291 -2.89 16.11 23.96
CA ASN A 291 -2.29 17.44 23.85
C ASN A 291 -2.67 18.37 25.01
N GLU A 292 -3.96 18.39 25.41
CA GLU A 292 -4.41 19.19 26.56
C GLU A 292 -3.88 18.65 27.90
N LEU A 293 -3.76 17.32 28.03
CA LEU A 293 -3.20 16.68 29.21
C LEU A 293 -1.72 17.03 29.36
N VAL A 294 -0.92 16.89 28.30
CA VAL A 294 0.51 17.22 28.31
C VAL A 294 0.70 18.68 28.67
N LYS A 295 -0.06 19.60 28.05
CA LYS A 295 -0.03 21.01 28.42
C LYS A 295 -0.35 21.27 29.90
N SER A 296 -1.35 20.57 30.46
CA SER A 296 -1.70 20.70 31.87
C SER A 296 -0.64 20.09 32.79
N MET A 297 0.02 19.02 32.34
CA MET A 297 1.10 18.34 33.04
C MET A 297 2.38 19.19 33.06
N ASP A 298 2.68 19.87 31.97
CA ASP A 298 3.77 20.84 31.89
C ASP A 298 3.53 22.01 32.86
N ALA A 299 2.31 22.56 32.90
CA ALA A 299 1.94 23.60 33.86
C ALA A 299 2.06 23.11 35.31
N LEU A 300 1.70 21.86 35.59
CA LEU A 300 1.86 21.24 36.91
C LEU A 300 3.34 21.00 37.25
N ALA A 301 4.15 20.61 36.27
CA ALA A 301 5.60 20.48 36.42
C ALA A 301 6.25 21.83 36.71
N GLU A 302 5.81 22.91 36.04
CA GLU A 302 6.28 24.27 36.30
C GLU A 302 5.94 24.72 37.72
N VAL A 303 4.70 24.50 38.19
CA VAL A 303 4.31 24.81 39.57
C VAL A 303 5.10 24.00 40.58
N LYS A 304 5.48 22.75 40.26
CA LYS A 304 6.30 21.91 41.14
C LYS A 304 7.77 22.32 41.14
N ALA A 305 8.30 22.77 40.00
CA ALA A 305 9.65 23.30 39.89
C ALA A 305 9.78 24.68 40.54
N TRP A 306 8.72 25.50 40.43
CA TRP A 306 8.62 26.86 40.94
C TRP A 306 7.40 26.99 41.86
N PRO A 307 7.50 26.48 43.11
CA PRO A 307 6.38 26.42 44.03
C PRO A 307 5.83 27.80 44.34
N ARG A 308 4.51 27.86 44.49
CA ARG A 308 3.77 29.08 44.86
C ARG A 308 4.04 29.40 46.32
N ILE A 309 4.33 30.66 46.61
CA ILE A 309 4.69 31.08 47.98
C ILE A 309 3.57 31.94 48.55
N LEU A 310 3.10 31.58 49.75
CA LEU A 310 2.35 32.51 50.60
C LEU A 310 3.34 33.35 51.38
N ALA A 311 3.26 34.68 51.30
CA ALA A 311 4.09 35.59 52.10
C ALA A 311 3.21 36.49 53.00
N PRO A 312 3.62 36.81 54.23
CA PRO A 312 2.89 37.78 55.05
C PRO A 312 3.05 39.20 54.48
N GLY A 313 1.95 39.94 54.32
CA GLY A 313 1.98 41.33 53.84
C GLY A 313 0.67 42.07 54.05
N ASP A 314 0.75 43.38 54.30
CA ASP A 314 -0.39 44.30 54.53
C ASP A 314 -1.14 44.71 53.24
N MET A 315 -0.86 44.07 52.10
CA MET A 315 -1.48 44.41 50.82
C MET A 315 -2.54 43.38 50.42
N GLU A 316 -3.80 43.82 50.37
CA GLU A 316 -4.86 43.15 49.61
C GLU A 316 -4.50 43.19 48.12
N GLY A 317 -4.17 42.02 47.56
CA GLY A 317 -3.97 41.81 46.14
C GLY A 317 -4.61 40.49 45.70
N GLU A 318 -5.02 40.40 44.44
CA GLU A 318 -5.60 39.19 43.84
C GLU A 318 -4.67 37.97 44.03
N MET A 319 -5.25 36.80 44.28
CA MET A 319 -4.49 35.55 44.46
C MET A 319 -3.79 35.16 43.15
N ASP A 320 -2.46 35.06 43.18
CA ASP A 320 -1.69 34.61 42.02
C ASP A 320 -1.54 33.08 42.03
N LEU A 321 -2.12 32.44 41.01
CA LEU A 321 -2.08 30.99 40.79
C LEU A 321 -1.01 30.59 39.75
N GLY A 322 -0.20 31.53 39.25
CA GLY A 322 0.93 31.26 38.37
C GLY A 322 2.06 30.49 39.08
N ALA A 323 2.93 29.86 38.28
CA ALA A 323 4.19 29.33 38.80
C ALA A 323 5.05 30.50 39.34
N SER A 324 5.71 30.33 40.49
CA SER A 324 6.42 31.40 41.21
C SER A 324 5.54 32.59 41.68
N GLY A 325 4.21 32.47 41.63
CA GLY A 325 3.29 33.50 42.14
C GLY A 325 3.41 33.66 43.66
N VAL A 326 3.40 34.91 44.12
CA VAL A 326 3.42 35.26 45.55
C VAL A 326 2.06 35.79 45.96
N THR A 327 1.38 35.08 46.85
CA THR A 327 0.08 35.51 47.40
C THR A 327 0.28 36.00 48.84
N PHE A 328 -0.28 37.17 49.16
CA PHE A 328 -0.15 37.77 50.49
C PHE A 328 -1.31 37.38 51.41
N PHE A 329 -1.03 37.15 52.70
CA PHE A 329 -2.05 36.87 53.72
C PHE A 329 -1.83 37.69 54.99
N ASP A 330 -2.91 37.82 55.78
CA ASP A 330 -2.95 38.63 57.00
C ASP A 330 -1.84 38.23 58.01
N PRO A 331 -0.94 39.17 58.36
CA PRO A 331 0.19 38.93 59.26
C PRO A 331 -0.18 38.77 60.74
N SER A 332 -1.46 38.92 61.12
CA SER A 332 -1.94 38.80 62.51
C SER A 332 -1.83 37.38 63.10
N ASN A 333 -1.49 36.37 62.30
CA ASN A 333 -1.34 34.98 62.74
C ASN A 333 0.11 34.67 63.20
N PRO A 334 0.34 34.20 64.45
CA PRO A 334 1.69 33.93 64.99
C PRO A 334 2.52 32.85 64.27
N GLN A 335 1.93 32.11 63.33
CA GLN A 335 2.60 31.13 62.46
C GLN A 335 2.84 31.66 61.03
N ALA A 336 2.89 32.98 60.84
CA ALA A 336 3.08 33.64 59.55
C ALA A 336 4.53 33.53 59.01
N ILE A 337 4.98 32.30 58.74
CA ILE A 337 6.18 32.03 57.93
C ILE A 337 5.79 31.82 56.47
N PRO A 338 6.60 32.27 55.50
CA PRO A 338 6.36 31.95 54.11
C PRO A 338 6.31 30.44 53.90
N ARG A 339 5.23 29.96 53.27
CA ARG A 339 5.01 28.53 53.06
C ARG A 339 4.45 28.28 51.67
N GLU A 340 4.77 27.10 51.14
CA GLU A 340 4.16 26.63 49.92
C GLU A 340 2.64 26.43 50.13
N TRP A 341 1.84 26.82 49.15
CA TRP A 341 0.39 26.67 49.21
C TRP A 341 -0.17 26.14 47.89
N ALA A 342 -1.21 25.32 48.00
CA ALA A 342 -1.86 24.66 46.87
C ALA A 342 -0.90 23.86 45.96
N ALA A 343 0.21 23.33 46.50
CA ALA A 343 1.10 22.40 45.81
C ALA A 343 0.49 21.00 45.57
N SER A 344 -0.84 20.87 45.69
CA SER A 344 -1.55 19.61 45.59
C SER A 344 -1.85 19.28 44.12
N GLY A 345 -1.13 18.30 43.59
CA GLY A 345 -1.37 17.71 42.28
C GLY A 345 -0.52 16.47 42.10
N ASP A 346 -1.16 15.32 41.82
CA ASP A 346 -0.45 14.06 41.61
C ASP A 346 -0.02 13.90 40.15
N TYR A 347 1.25 14.21 39.87
CA TYR A 347 1.86 14.06 38.56
C TYR A 347 1.79 12.60 38.05
N ASN A 348 1.80 11.60 38.95
CA ASN A 348 1.85 10.20 38.54
C ASN A 348 0.55 9.73 37.87
N ILE A 349 -0.61 10.25 38.32
CA ILE A 349 -1.92 9.96 37.69
C ILE A 349 -1.95 10.51 36.26
N GLY A 350 -1.33 11.67 36.04
CA GLY A 350 -1.19 12.26 34.72
C GLY A 350 -0.35 11.41 33.78
N LEU A 351 0.80 10.91 34.26
CA LEU A 351 1.70 10.06 33.48
C LEU A 351 1.07 8.71 33.10
N GLU A 352 0.30 8.08 33.99
CA GLU A 352 -0.44 6.85 33.65
C GLU A 352 -1.51 7.11 32.58
N ARG A 353 -2.24 8.22 32.69
CA ARG A 353 -3.24 8.62 31.70
C ARG A 353 -2.62 8.96 30.35
N GLU A 354 -1.48 9.65 30.36
CA GLU A 354 -0.72 9.98 29.15
C GLU A 354 -0.34 8.71 28.41
N LYS A 355 0.30 7.75 29.11
CA LYS A 355 0.70 6.47 28.53
C LYS A 355 -0.47 5.68 27.97
N ARG A 356 -1.60 5.62 28.70
CA ARG A 356 -2.81 4.93 28.22
C ARG A 356 -3.34 5.54 26.91
N LYS A 357 -3.25 6.86 26.76
CA LYS A 357 -3.68 7.56 25.55
C LYS A 357 -2.70 7.35 24.39
N GLN A 358 -1.40 7.42 24.66
CA GLN A 358 -0.36 7.09 23.69
C GLN A 358 -0.54 5.67 23.15
N ASP A 359 -0.72 4.68 24.03
CA ASP A 359 -0.99 3.29 23.66
C ASP A 359 -2.26 3.14 22.80
N ALA A 360 -3.31 3.90 23.09
CA ALA A 360 -4.55 3.88 22.30
C ALA A 360 -4.35 4.43 20.89
N ILE A 361 -3.58 5.52 20.76
CA ILE A 361 -3.21 6.10 19.46
C ILE A 361 -2.35 5.11 18.67
N GLU A 362 -1.30 4.56 19.28
CA GLU A 362 -0.42 3.59 18.62
C GLU A 362 -1.16 2.34 18.11
N ARG A 363 -2.10 1.82 18.91
CA ARG A 363 -2.94 0.68 18.50
C ARG A 363 -3.83 1.02 17.31
N ALA A 364 -4.39 2.23 17.25
CA ALA A 364 -5.22 2.66 16.12
C ALA A 364 -4.42 2.66 14.80
N TYR A 365 -3.16 3.08 14.83
CA TYR A 365 -2.27 3.11 13.66
C TYR A 365 -1.51 1.79 13.40
N HIS A 366 -1.84 0.71 14.11
CA HIS A 366 -1.12 -0.56 14.01
C HIS A 366 0.40 -0.46 14.26
N VAL A 367 0.86 0.53 15.02
CA VAL A 367 2.29 0.70 15.37
C VAL A 367 2.88 -0.58 16.00
N PRO A 368 2.17 -1.28 16.93
CA PRO A 368 2.69 -2.52 17.51
C PRO A 368 2.96 -3.63 16.47
N LEU A 369 2.22 -3.66 15.35
CA LEU A 369 2.44 -4.65 14.28
C LEU A 369 3.81 -4.42 13.61
N PHE A 370 4.12 -3.17 13.25
CA PHE A 370 5.37 -2.83 12.59
C PHE A 370 6.58 -2.92 13.52
N ASN A 371 6.42 -2.53 14.79
CA ASN A 371 7.45 -2.71 15.81
C ASN A 371 7.78 -4.19 16.03
N MET A 372 6.77 -5.07 16.00
CA MET A 372 6.99 -6.52 16.09
C MET A 372 7.85 -7.03 14.95
N PHE A 373 7.55 -6.66 13.70
CA PHE A 373 8.35 -7.10 12.57
C PHE A 373 9.81 -6.63 12.62
N SER A 374 10.07 -5.48 13.24
CA SER A 374 11.44 -5.00 13.50
C SER A 374 12.15 -5.73 14.65
N GLN A 375 11.40 -6.40 15.54
CA GLN A 375 11.93 -7.06 16.74
C GLN A 375 12.04 -8.59 16.60
N ILE A 376 11.66 -9.17 15.45
CA ILE A 376 11.77 -10.61 15.16
C ILE A 376 13.21 -11.15 15.37
N GLU A 377 14.23 -10.29 15.34
CA GLU A 377 15.63 -10.66 15.58
C GLU A 377 16.02 -10.84 17.07
N ARG A 378 15.16 -10.49 18.04
CA ARG A 378 15.50 -10.58 19.48
C ARG A 378 14.80 -11.75 20.18
N GLN A 379 15.59 -12.39 21.06
CA GLN A 379 15.28 -13.56 21.91
C GLN A 379 13.84 -13.58 22.48
N MET A 380 12.90 -14.13 21.72
CA MET A 380 11.56 -14.47 22.17
C MET A 380 11.20 -15.87 21.68
N THR A 381 10.32 -16.56 22.41
CA THR A 381 9.82 -17.89 22.04
C THR A 381 9.07 -17.80 20.71
N ALA A 382 9.62 -18.43 19.66
CA ALA A 382 9.17 -18.30 18.26
C ALA A 382 7.66 -18.54 18.06
N ARG A 383 7.02 -19.34 18.93
CA ARG A 383 5.59 -19.66 18.86
C ARG A 383 4.68 -18.50 19.29
N GLU A 384 4.99 -17.82 20.38
CA GLU A 384 4.15 -16.71 20.87
C GLU A 384 4.25 -15.50 19.94
N VAL A 385 5.45 -15.25 19.39
CA VAL A 385 5.67 -14.22 18.37
C VAL A 385 4.87 -14.54 17.09
N ALA A 386 4.86 -15.80 16.65
CA ALA A 386 4.11 -16.22 15.48
C ALA A 386 2.57 -16.12 15.66
N GLU A 387 2.06 -16.48 16.84
CA GLU A 387 0.62 -16.37 17.13
C GLU A 387 0.18 -14.89 17.25
N ARG A 388 0.96 -14.05 17.93
CA ARG A 388 0.69 -12.60 18.02
C ARG A 388 0.87 -11.90 16.67
N SER A 389 1.85 -12.28 15.86
CA SER A 389 2.05 -11.69 14.53
C SER A 389 0.90 -12.03 13.61
N ALA A 390 0.40 -13.27 13.66
CA ALA A 390 -0.77 -13.69 12.90
C ALA A 390 -2.04 -12.91 13.32
N GLU A 391 -2.28 -12.73 14.62
CA GLU A 391 -3.44 -11.95 15.09
C GLU A 391 -3.39 -10.50 14.60
N LYS A 392 -2.23 -9.84 14.73
CA LYS A 392 -2.05 -8.44 14.30
C LYS A 392 -2.06 -8.30 12.78
N LEU A 393 -1.53 -9.27 12.05
CA LEU A 393 -1.58 -9.30 10.58
C LEU A 393 -3.02 -9.40 10.09
N ASN A 394 -3.84 -10.26 10.72
CA ASN A 394 -5.27 -10.39 10.41
C ASN A 394 -6.03 -9.08 10.59
N GLN A 395 -5.66 -8.24 11.55
CA GLN A 395 -6.28 -6.93 11.77
C GLN A 395 -5.94 -5.93 10.64
N PHE A 396 -4.78 -6.06 10.01
CA PHE A 396 -4.33 -5.19 8.92
C PHE A 396 -4.82 -5.66 7.53
N THR A 397 -5.15 -6.95 7.38
CA THR A 397 -5.58 -7.56 6.10
C THR A 397 -6.69 -6.79 5.37
N PRO A 398 -7.79 -6.31 6.01
CA PRO A 398 -8.84 -5.61 5.28
C PRO A 398 -8.38 -4.30 4.63
N ALA A 399 -7.54 -3.54 5.32
CA ALA A 399 -6.96 -2.31 4.79
C ALA A 399 -5.96 -2.59 3.66
N PHE A 400 -5.21 -3.69 3.76
CA PHE A 400 -4.34 -4.18 2.70
C PHE A 400 -5.14 -4.59 1.46
N THR A 401 -6.16 -5.44 1.59
CA THR A 401 -6.97 -5.92 0.45
C THR A 401 -7.61 -4.77 -0.32
N ARG A 402 -8.14 -3.75 0.37
CA ARG A 402 -8.72 -2.57 -0.30
C ARG A 402 -7.69 -1.80 -1.12
N LYS A 403 -6.50 -1.56 -0.58
CA LYS A 403 -5.40 -0.90 -1.30
C LYS A 403 -4.99 -1.71 -2.52
N THR A 404 -4.94 -3.03 -2.37
CA THR A 404 -4.67 -3.94 -3.49
C THR A 404 -5.73 -3.79 -4.59
N THR A 405 -7.02 -3.79 -4.25
CA THR A 405 -8.12 -3.70 -5.22
C THR A 405 -8.32 -2.31 -5.84
N GLU A 406 -8.21 -1.24 -5.04
CA GLU A 406 -8.52 0.13 -5.49
C GLU A 406 -7.30 0.89 -6.05
N LEU A 407 -6.08 0.53 -5.62
CA LEU A 407 -4.85 1.24 -5.96
C LEU A 407 -3.85 0.37 -6.73
N LEU A 408 -3.32 -0.71 -6.12
CA LEU A 408 -2.16 -1.42 -6.68
C LEU A 408 -2.52 -2.20 -7.96
N THR A 409 -3.60 -2.98 -7.95
CA THR A 409 -4.03 -3.77 -9.11
C THR A 409 -4.34 -2.88 -10.32
N PRO A 410 -5.20 -1.85 -10.20
CA PRO A 410 -5.49 -0.99 -11.36
C PRO A 410 -4.27 -0.18 -11.81
N LEU A 411 -3.37 0.21 -10.89
CA LEU A 411 -2.13 0.90 -11.24
C LEU A 411 -1.21 0.01 -12.05
N LEU A 412 -0.96 -1.23 -11.59
CA LEU A 412 -0.08 -2.16 -12.28
C LEU A 412 -0.63 -2.55 -13.66
N ARG A 413 -1.96 -2.70 -13.80
CA ARG A 413 -2.60 -2.90 -15.12
C ARG A 413 -2.39 -1.71 -16.05
N CYS A 414 -2.60 -0.50 -15.55
CA CYS A 414 -2.37 0.72 -16.33
C CYS A 414 -0.90 0.84 -16.77
N VAL A 415 0.03 0.59 -15.85
CA VAL A 415 1.46 0.61 -16.14
C VAL A 415 1.84 -0.47 -17.15
N PHE A 416 1.32 -1.68 -17.02
CA PHE A 416 1.55 -2.77 -17.97
C PHE A 416 1.09 -2.38 -19.39
N ASN A 417 -0.12 -1.85 -19.54
CA ASN A 417 -0.64 -1.43 -20.84
C ASN A 417 0.15 -0.26 -21.45
N ILE A 418 0.62 0.68 -20.63
CA ILE A 418 1.49 1.78 -21.09
C ILE A 418 2.80 1.22 -21.67
N HIS A 419 3.43 0.27 -21.01
CA HIS A 419 4.68 -0.35 -21.47
C HIS A 419 4.48 -1.22 -22.71
N LEU A 420 3.36 -1.95 -22.78
CA LEU A 420 2.98 -2.74 -23.94
C LEU A 420 2.84 -1.84 -25.18
N ARG A 421 2.10 -0.73 -25.06
CA ARG A 421 1.97 0.26 -26.15
C ARG A 421 3.28 0.98 -26.48
N GLY A 422 4.13 1.19 -25.48
CA GLY A 422 5.46 1.77 -25.67
C GLY A 422 6.46 0.85 -26.36
N GLY A 423 6.10 -0.42 -26.63
CA GLY A 423 7.00 -1.40 -27.23
C GLY A 423 8.19 -1.77 -26.34
N MET A 424 8.06 -1.58 -25.02
CA MET A 424 9.15 -1.85 -24.06
C MET A 424 9.25 -3.32 -23.64
N PHE A 425 8.21 -4.11 -23.91
CA PHE A 425 8.19 -5.54 -23.62
C PHE A 425 8.80 -6.37 -24.74
N PRO A 426 9.41 -7.52 -24.42
CA PRO A 426 9.80 -8.50 -25.43
C PRO A 426 8.55 -9.01 -26.17
N PRO A 427 8.70 -9.50 -27.42
CA PRO A 427 7.56 -9.98 -28.20
C PRO A 427 6.79 -11.06 -27.41
N PRO A 428 5.45 -10.96 -27.32
CA PRO A 428 4.64 -11.90 -26.55
C PRO A 428 4.66 -13.30 -27.19
N PRO A 429 4.73 -14.38 -26.39
CA PRO A 429 4.63 -15.74 -26.89
C PRO A 429 3.23 -16.02 -27.45
N ALA A 430 3.12 -16.99 -28.37
CA ALA A 430 1.86 -17.30 -29.05
C ALA A 430 0.73 -17.69 -28.07
N GLY A 431 1.08 -18.30 -26.93
CA GLY A 431 0.14 -18.66 -25.86
C GLY A 431 -0.50 -17.47 -25.12
N MET A 432 -0.03 -16.24 -25.34
CA MET A 432 -0.58 -15.02 -24.73
C MET A 432 -1.54 -14.26 -25.65
N VAL A 433 -1.53 -14.58 -26.95
CA VAL A 433 -2.34 -13.92 -27.97
C VAL A 433 -3.67 -14.67 -28.13
N GLU A 434 -4.77 -14.05 -27.74
CA GLU A 434 -6.11 -14.57 -27.90
C GLU A 434 -6.79 -13.95 -29.12
N GLN A 435 -7.53 -14.76 -29.88
CA GLN A 435 -8.42 -14.22 -30.90
C GLN A 435 -9.75 -13.90 -30.26
N GLY A 436 -10.14 -12.64 -30.29
CA GLY A 436 -11.48 -12.23 -29.86
C GLY A 436 -12.58 -12.73 -30.78
N PRO A 437 -13.85 -12.63 -30.33
CA PRO A 437 -15.02 -13.00 -31.13
C PRO A 437 -15.05 -12.35 -32.52
N ASP A 438 -14.42 -11.18 -32.66
CA ASP A 438 -14.34 -10.37 -33.88
C ASP A 438 -13.12 -10.69 -34.77
N GLY A 439 -12.34 -11.74 -34.46
CA GLY A 439 -11.14 -12.12 -35.21
C GLY A 439 -9.92 -11.21 -34.98
N VAL A 440 -10.03 -10.22 -34.09
CA VAL A 440 -8.92 -9.35 -33.67
C VAL A 440 -8.13 -10.05 -32.58
N ALA A 441 -6.83 -10.22 -32.81
CA ALA A 441 -5.90 -10.72 -31.82
C ALA A 441 -5.71 -9.69 -30.69
N TYR A 442 -6.04 -10.05 -29.46
CA TYR A 442 -5.74 -9.26 -28.26
C TYR A 442 -4.81 -10.04 -27.33
N LEU A 443 -4.02 -9.33 -26.54
CA LEU A 443 -3.18 -9.93 -25.52
C LEU A 443 -4.04 -10.20 -24.27
N ALA A 444 -4.02 -11.42 -23.74
CA ALA A 444 -4.71 -11.73 -22.49
C ALA A 444 -4.17 -10.87 -21.33
N GLU A 445 -5.05 -10.31 -20.51
CA GLU A 445 -4.62 -9.54 -19.34
C GLU A 445 -3.98 -10.48 -18.30
N PRO A 446 -2.75 -10.21 -17.84
CA PRO A 446 -2.11 -11.04 -16.83
C PRO A 446 -2.82 -10.90 -15.48
N GLU A 447 -2.79 -11.98 -14.71
CA GLU A 447 -3.13 -11.93 -13.28
C GLU A 447 -1.98 -11.27 -12.51
N ILE A 448 -2.30 -10.56 -11.43
CA ILE A 448 -1.29 -9.89 -10.60
C ILE A 448 -1.21 -10.63 -9.27
N SER A 449 -0.10 -11.33 -9.05
CA SER A 449 0.23 -11.90 -7.76
C SER A 449 1.07 -10.91 -6.96
N TYR A 450 0.74 -10.77 -5.67
CA TYR A 450 1.49 -9.94 -4.74
C TYR A 450 2.50 -10.78 -3.96
N ASN A 451 3.74 -10.32 -3.95
CA ASN A 451 4.89 -10.93 -3.27
C ASN A 451 5.46 -9.98 -2.20
N SER A 452 4.69 -8.96 -1.81
CA SER A 452 5.02 -8.08 -0.69
C SER A 452 5.16 -8.85 0.62
N ARG A 453 5.92 -8.33 1.61
CA ARG A 453 6.14 -9.02 2.90
C ARG A 453 4.83 -9.38 3.61
N VAL A 454 3.83 -8.50 3.53
CA VAL A 454 2.48 -8.77 4.06
C VAL A 454 1.77 -9.86 3.27
N ALA A 455 1.84 -9.83 1.94
CA ALA A 455 1.22 -10.86 1.10
C ALA A 455 1.89 -12.24 1.30
N LEU A 456 3.22 -12.30 1.39
CA LEU A 456 3.96 -13.51 1.70
C LEU A 456 3.64 -14.01 3.11
N ALA A 457 3.54 -13.11 4.10
CA ALA A 457 3.12 -13.51 5.44
C ALA A 457 1.70 -14.10 5.48
N MET A 458 0.77 -13.56 4.68
CA MET A 458 -0.57 -14.14 4.52
C MET A 458 -0.53 -15.50 3.84
N LYS A 459 0.28 -15.67 2.78
CA LYS A 459 0.47 -16.95 2.09
C LYS A 459 1.17 -18.00 2.96
N ALA A 460 2.16 -17.59 3.75
CA ALA A 460 2.88 -18.45 4.69
C ALA A 460 1.97 -19.01 5.80
N GLN A 461 0.89 -18.31 6.16
CA GLN A 461 -0.12 -18.84 7.08
C GLN A 461 -0.81 -20.10 6.52
N ALA A 462 -1.03 -20.15 5.20
CA ALA A 462 -1.54 -21.34 4.53
C ALA A 462 -0.50 -22.46 4.50
N ASN A 463 0.78 -22.14 4.27
CA ASN A 463 1.88 -23.11 4.36
C ASN A 463 1.99 -23.71 5.76
N LEU A 464 1.92 -22.89 6.81
CA LEU A 464 1.92 -23.36 8.20
C LEU A 464 0.72 -24.26 8.53
N ALA A 465 -0.45 -23.96 7.96
CA ALA A 465 -1.61 -24.85 8.08
C ALA A 465 -1.36 -26.18 7.37
N ALA A 466 -0.81 -26.15 6.15
CA ALA A 466 -0.45 -27.33 5.39
C ALA A 466 0.59 -28.20 6.11
N SER A 467 1.65 -27.62 6.65
CA SER A 467 2.68 -28.34 7.44
C SER A 467 2.09 -29.00 8.68
N ARG A 468 1.26 -28.29 9.46
CA ARG A 468 0.58 -28.88 10.63
C ARG A 468 -0.36 -30.01 10.24
N SER A 469 -1.11 -29.86 9.15
CA SER A 469 -1.99 -30.89 8.61
C SER A 469 -1.20 -32.11 8.11
N MET A 470 -0.04 -31.89 7.49
CA MET A 470 0.84 -32.94 7.02
C MET A 470 1.49 -33.69 8.19
N GLU A 471 1.98 -32.99 9.23
CA GLU A 471 2.50 -33.61 10.46
C GLU A 471 1.44 -34.50 11.14
N GLY A 472 0.21 -34.00 11.29
CA GLY A 472 -0.90 -34.80 11.82
C GLY A 472 -1.23 -36.01 10.94
N SER A 473 -1.14 -35.85 9.62
CA SER A 473 -1.38 -36.94 8.66
C SER A 473 -0.27 -37.98 8.66
N ILE A 474 0.99 -37.60 8.89
CA ILE A 474 2.12 -38.54 9.05
C ILE A 474 1.90 -39.43 10.28
N MET A 475 1.39 -38.87 11.39
CA MET A 475 1.04 -39.67 12.57
C MET A 475 -0.10 -40.67 12.27
N LEU A 476 -1.09 -40.28 11.46
CA LEU A 476 -2.18 -41.17 11.04
C LEU A 476 -1.74 -42.21 10.00
N ALA A 477 -0.77 -41.86 9.13
CA ALA A 477 -0.21 -42.73 8.11
C ALA A 477 0.52 -43.95 8.69
N GLN A 478 0.98 -43.88 9.95
CA GLN A 478 1.53 -45.03 10.67
C GLN A 478 0.49 -46.15 10.85
N PHE A 479 -0.80 -45.81 10.91
CA PHE A 479 -1.90 -46.77 11.06
C PHE A 479 -2.64 -47.03 9.74
N ARG A 480 -2.77 -46.00 8.88
CA ARG A 480 -3.49 -46.06 7.59
C ARG A 480 -2.72 -45.29 6.51
N PRO A 481 -1.87 -45.98 5.71
CA PRO A 481 -1.06 -45.34 4.67
C PRO A 481 -1.86 -44.59 3.59
N GLU A 482 -3.10 -45.04 3.31
CA GLU A 482 -4.06 -44.46 2.35
C GLU A 482 -4.34 -42.96 2.60
N VAL A 483 -4.10 -42.45 3.82
CA VAL A 483 -4.31 -41.03 4.15
C VAL A 483 -3.39 -40.11 3.33
N LEU A 484 -2.22 -40.59 2.92
CA LEU A 484 -1.27 -39.82 2.13
C LEU A 484 -1.71 -39.64 0.67
N ASP A 485 -2.58 -40.50 0.15
CA ASP A 485 -3.07 -40.44 -1.24
C ASP A 485 -3.99 -39.22 -1.50
N HIS A 486 -4.48 -38.58 -0.44
CA HIS A 486 -5.26 -37.35 -0.53
C HIS A 486 -4.40 -36.10 -0.80
N TYR A 487 -3.07 -36.19 -0.72
CA TYR A 487 -2.17 -35.05 -0.86
C TYR A 487 -1.41 -35.07 -2.19
N ASP A 488 -1.61 -34.04 -3.01
CA ASP A 488 -0.75 -33.77 -4.17
C ASP A 488 0.55 -33.08 -3.70
N VAL A 489 1.56 -33.89 -3.39
CA VAL A 489 2.85 -33.43 -2.85
C VAL A 489 3.59 -32.53 -3.83
N ASP A 490 3.39 -32.72 -5.14
CA ASP A 490 4.07 -31.92 -6.17
C ASP A 490 3.50 -30.51 -6.24
N ARG A 491 2.17 -30.41 -6.24
CA ARG A 491 1.48 -29.12 -6.17
C ARG A 491 1.77 -28.42 -4.86
N ILE A 492 1.71 -29.12 -3.72
CA ILE A 492 1.99 -28.54 -2.39
C ILE A 492 3.41 -28.00 -2.31
N THR A 493 4.39 -28.73 -2.84
CA THR A 493 5.79 -28.28 -2.81
C THR A 493 6.01 -27.06 -3.70
N ARG A 494 5.40 -27.04 -4.89
CA ARG A 494 5.51 -25.91 -5.83
C ARG A 494 4.78 -24.67 -5.32
N ASP A 495 3.53 -24.82 -4.88
CA ASP A 495 2.74 -23.74 -4.32
C ASP A 495 3.34 -23.24 -3.00
N GLY A 496 3.89 -24.14 -2.18
CA GLY A 496 4.66 -23.80 -0.98
C GLY A 496 5.87 -22.93 -1.31
N ALA A 497 6.69 -23.33 -2.29
CA ALA A 497 7.84 -22.55 -2.74
C ALA A 497 7.44 -21.18 -3.32
N ARG A 498 6.35 -21.11 -4.09
CA ARG A 498 5.78 -19.85 -4.59
C ARG A 498 5.28 -18.96 -3.44
N ASN A 499 4.64 -19.54 -2.44
CA ASN A 499 4.12 -18.85 -1.26
C ASN A 499 5.24 -18.30 -0.37
N ASP A 500 6.39 -18.97 -0.34
CA ASP A 500 7.60 -18.50 0.34
C ASP A 500 8.35 -17.42 -0.47
N GLY A 501 7.91 -17.14 -1.70
CA GLY A 501 8.42 -16.07 -2.54
C GLY A 501 9.59 -16.47 -3.45
N LEU A 502 9.80 -17.77 -3.72
CA LEU A 502 10.83 -18.20 -4.66
C LEU A 502 10.47 -17.79 -6.10
N PRO A 503 11.42 -17.24 -6.89
CA PRO A 503 11.21 -16.99 -8.31
C PRO A 503 10.87 -18.26 -9.09
N ALA A 504 9.98 -18.16 -10.07
CA ALA A 504 9.55 -19.30 -10.89
C ALA A 504 10.73 -19.96 -11.63
N ASP A 505 11.73 -19.18 -12.05
CA ASP A 505 12.92 -19.66 -12.75
C ASP A 505 13.80 -20.61 -11.92
N TRP A 506 13.67 -20.59 -10.59
CA TRP A 506 14.41 -21.47 -9.70
C TRP A 506 13.77 -22.85 -9.58
N LEU A 507 12.51 -22.98 -10.01
CA LEU A 507 11.81 -24.25 -10.10
C LEU A 507 12.11 -24.91 -11.44
N LEU A 508 12.50 -26.18 -11.39
CA LEU A 508 12.70 -26.96 -12.61
C LEU A 508 11.36 -27.13 -13.36
N PRO A 509 11.35 -26.98 -14.71
CA PRO A 509 10.19 -27.25 -15.54
C PRO A 509 9.60 -28.64 -15.26
N ALA A 510 8.28 -28.77 -15.33
CA ALA A 510 7.59 -30.04 -15.02
C ALA A 510 8.16 -31.21 -15.83
N GLU A 511 8.42 -30.99 -17.12
CA GLU A 511 9.00 -31.98 -18.03
C GLU A 511 10.42 -32.41 -17.62
N LYS A 512 11.22 -31.50 -17.06
CA LYS A 512 12.56 -31.83 -16.55
C LYS A 512 12.49 -32.65 -15.27
N VAL A 513 11.54 -32.37 -14.37
CA VAL A 513 11.34 -33.17 -13.16
C VAL A 513 10.86 -34.58 -13.52
N GLU A 514 9.94 -34.70 -14.47
CA GLU A 514 9.44 -35.98 -14.92
C GLU A 514 10.53 -36.82 -15.62
N SER A 515 11.38 -36.19 -16.45
CA SER A 515 12.52 -36.89 -17.05
C SER A 515 13.57 -37.33 -16.03
N ILE A 516 13.85 -36.53 -14.99
CA ILE A 516 14.71 -36.94 -13.87
C ILE A 516 14.10 -38.12 -13.10
N ARG A 517 12.77 -38.14 -12.91
CA ARG A 517 12.08 -39.27 -12.26
C ARG A 517 12.13 -40.53 -13.10
N LYS A 518 11.90 -40.44 -14.41
CA LYS A 518 12.04 -41.57 -15.34
C LYS A 518 13.46 -42.12 -15.32
N ALA A 519 14.47 -41.26 -15.39
CA ALA A 519 15.87 -41.68 -15.29
C ALA A 519 16.20 -42.34 -13.93
N ARG A 520 15.62 -41.87 -12.81
CA ARG A 520 15.80 -42.48 -11.49
C ARG A 520 15.09 -43.83 -11.38
N ALA A 521 13.89 -43.96 -11.94
CA ALA A 521 13.13 -45.21 -11.97
C ALA A 521 13.85 -46.27 -12.81
N GLU A 522 14.38 -45.90 -13.97
CA GLU A 522 15.21 -46.77 -14.81
C GLU A 522 16.51 -47.18 -14.10
N ALA A 523 17.17 -46.26 -13.40
CA ALA A 523 18.36 -46.57 -12.60
C ALA A 523 18.06 -47.51 -11.42
N GLN A 524 16.92 -47.34 -10.75
CA GLN A 524 16.47 -48.24 -9.69
C GLN A 524 16.07 -49.62 -10.22
N GLN A 525 15.41 -49.69 -11.38
CA GLN A 525 15.09 -50.96 -12.03
C GLN A 525 16.37 -51.68 -12.49
N ALA A 526 17.36 -50.95 -13.03
CA ALA A 526 18.65 -51.51 -13.39
C ALA A 526 19.42 -52.01 -12.16
N ALA A 527 19.42 -51.25 -11.06
CA ALA A 527 20.04 -51.65 -9.80
C ALA A 527 19.34 -52.86 -9.15
N ALA A 528 18.00 -52.92 -9.20
CA ALA A 528 17.22 -54.06 -8.71
C ALA A 528 17.43 -55.31 -9.57
N ALA A 529 17.48 -55.16 -10.90
CA ALA A 529 17.81 -56.24 -11.82
C ALA A 529 19.24 -56.74 -11.62
N GLN A 530 20.20 -55.85 -11.34
CA GLN A 530 21.58 -56.21 -11.06
C GLN A 530 21.72 -56.88 -9.68
N GLN A 531 20.99 -56.44 -8.66
CA GLN A 531 20.91 -57.13 -7.37
C GLN A 531 20.23 -58.50 -7.47
N GLN A 532 19.17 -58.63 -8.27
CA GLN A 532 18.55 -59.93 -8.55
C GLN A 532 19.48 -60.84 -9.36
N ALA A 533 20.24 -60.31 -10.31
CA ALA A 533 21.23 -61.07 -11.06
C ALA A 533 22.41 -61.52 -10.17
N LEU A 534 22.86 -60.67 -9.25
CA LEU A 534 23.89 -61.01 -8.25
C LEU A 534 23.37 -62.03 -7.23
N ALA A 535 22.14 -61.89 -6.74
CA ALA A 535 21.51 -62.87 -5.85
C ALA A 535 21.27 -64.22 -6.55
N ALA A 536 20.84 -64.21 -7.82
CA ALA A 536 20.71 -65.41 -8.63
C ALA A 536 22.08 -66.06 -8.93
N ALA A 537 23.12 -65.26 -9.16
CA ALA A 537 24.48 -65.74 -9.33
C ALA A 537 25.05 -66.33 -8.03
N GLU A 538 24.78 -65.75 -6.86
CA GLU A 538 25.16 -66.32 -5.55
C GLU A 538 24.43 -67.63 -5.24
N VAL A 539 23.15 -67.74 -5.60
CA VAL A 539 22.38 -68.99 -5.48
C VAL A 539 22.92 -70.06 -6.43
N ALA A 540 23.31 -69.69 -7.66
CA ALA A 540 23.96 -70.60 -8.60
C ALA A 540 25.36 -71.03 -8.14
N GLN A 541 26.14 -70.13 -7.51
CA GLN A 541 27.45 -70.45 -6.94
C GLN A 541 27.35 -71.37 -5.71
N LYS A 542 26.31 -71.20 -4.88
CA LYS A 542 26.00 -72.11 -3.75
C LYS A 542 25.44 -73.46 -4.22
N ALA A 543 24.71 -73.51 -5.33
CA ALA A 543 24.25 -74.78 -5.92
C ALA A 543 25.39 -75.55 -6.63
N GLY A 544 26.34 -74.85 -7.27
CA GLY A 544 27.50 -75.44 -7.93
C GLY A 544 28.61 -75.94 -6.99
N SER A 545 28.49 -75.70 -5.69
CA SER A 545 29.46 -76.13 -4.66
C SER A 545 28.96 -77.29 -3.77
N VAL A 546 27.84 -77.93 -4.13
CA VAL A 546 27.39 -79.17 -3.47
C VAL A 546 28.03 -80.38 -4.17
N LYS A 547 29.08 -80.92 -3.54
CA LYS A 547 29.66 -82.23 -3.88
C LYS A 547 28.61 -83.34 -3.65
N PRO A 548 28.42 -84.28 -4.59
CA PRO A 548 27.44 -85.36 -4.47
C PRO A 548 27.98 -86.49 -3.58
N ASP A 549 28.14 -86.25 -2.27
CA ASP A 549 28.45 -87.31 -1.30
C ASP A 549 28.30 -86.85 0.18
N SER A 550 27.13 -86.35 0.55
CA SER A 550 26.76 -86.27 1.97
C SER A 550 25.25 -86.45 2.16
N LEU A 551 24.89 -86.99 3.33
CA LEU A 551 23.64 -87.68 3.73
C LEU A 551 22.28 -86.97 3.48
N ALA A 552 22.23 -85.85 2.75
CA ALA A 552 21.00 -85.18 2.34
C ALA A 552 20.38 -85.72 1.03
N GLY A 553 21.15 -86.45 0.20
CA GLY A 553 20.65 -87.05 -1.05
C GLY A 553 19.67 -88.22 -0.86
N GLN A 554 19.67 -88.86 0.33
CA GLN A 554 18.78 -89.98 0.63
C GLN A 554 17.45 -89.54 1.27
N ALA A 555 17.32 -88.30 1.73
CA ALA A 555 16.06 -87.76 2.25
C ALA A 555 15.13 -87.24 1.13
N VAL A 556 15.67 -86.86 -0.03
CA VAL A 556 14.86 -86.39 -1.17
C VAL A 556 14.31 -87.55 -2.02
N GLN A 557 14.90 -88.75 -1.94
CA GLN A 557 14.42 -89.93 -2.66
C GLN A 557 13.31 -90.71 -1.94
N GLN A 558 12.95 -90.33 -0.70
CA GLN A 558 11.81 -90.88 0.05
C GLN A 558 10.55 -90.00 0.04
N GLN A 559 10.57 -88.85 -0.64
CA GLN A 559 9.40 -87.96 -0.80
C GLN A 559 8.83 -87.94 -2.22
N GLN A 560 9.30 -88.81 -3.13
CA GLN A 560 8.75 -89.00 -4.47
C GLN A 560 8.28 -90.44 -4.72
N ALA A 561 7.61 -91.02 -3.73
CA ALA A 561 6.75 -92.20 -3.89
C ALA A 561 5.39 -91.93 -3.26
#